data_AF-A0A0V8HHW0-F1
#
_entry.id   AF-A0A0V8HHW0-F1
#
_cell.length_a   1.000
_cell.length_b   1.000
_cell.length_c   1.000
_cell.angle_alpha   90.00
_cell.angle_beta   90.00
_cell.angle_gamma   90.00
#
_symmetry.space_group_name_H-M   'P 1'
#
loop_
_entity.id
_entity.type
_entity.pdbx_description
1 polymer ?
#
loop_
_entity_poly.entity_id
_entity_poly.type
_entity_poly.pdbx_seq_one_letter_code
_entity_poly.pdbx_strand_id
1 'polypeptide(L)' 'MGLTLILVITGTMLGFTVYLINKSYLRWLHGNKGLDLHSKEVECPNCRRLTKRQKTAQECSHCYTSF' A
#
# COMPACT_ATOMS: atom_id res chain seq x y z
N MET A 1 -19.21 30.10 27.61
CA MET A 1 -19.37 29.61 26.22
C MET A 1 -18.05 29.36 25.46
N GLY A 2 -16.92 30.01 25.81
CA GLY A 2 -15.66 29.80 25.09
C GLY A 2 -15.00 28.42 25.28
N LEU A 3 -14.94 27.90 26.51
CA LEU A 3 -14.29 26.63 26.82
C LEU A 3 -14.96 25.40 26.19
N THR A 4 -16.29 25.39 26.14
CA THR A 4 -17.07 24.32 25.50
C THR A 4 -16.84 24.26 23.99
N LEU A 5 -16.67 25.42 23.34
CA LEU A 5 -16.35 25.51 21.91
C LEU A 5 -14.96 24.94 21.60
N ILE A 6 -13.97 25.24 22.44
CA ILE A 6 -12.60 24.72 22.29
C ILE A 6 -12.59 23.20 22.39
N LEU A 7 -13.32 22.62 23.35
CA LEU A 7 -13.43 21.16 23.52
C LEU A 7 -14.07 20.46 22.32
N VAL A 8 -15.08 21.07 21.71
CA VAL A 8 -15.74 20.51 20.51
C VAL A 8 -14.80 20.56 19.30
N ILE A 9 -14.06 21.66 19.13
CA ILE A 9 -13.12 21.81 18.01
C ILE A 9 -11.95 20.82 18.14
N THR A 10 -11.38 20.65 19.33
CA THR A 10 -10.29 19.69 19.54
C THR A 10 -10.76 18.25 19.39
N GLY A 11 -11.95 17.92 19.88
CA GLY A 11 -12.54 16.58 19.72
C GLY A 11 -12.77 16.21 18.26
N THR A 12 -13.31 17.13 17.46
CA THR A 12 -13.55 16.90 16.03
C THR A 12 -12.26 16.79 15.21
N MET A 13 -11.25 17.61 15.52
CA MET A 13 -9.91 17.53 14.92
C MET A 13 -9.24 16.18 15.16
N LEU A 14 -9.29 15.67 16.40
CA LEU A 14 -8.72 14.37 16.76
C LEU A 14 -9.44 13.23 16.03
N GLY A 15 -10.78 13.23 16.03
CA GLY A 15 -11.57 12.21 15.33
C GLY A 15 -11.30 12.18 13.82
N PHE A 16 -11.22 13.36 13.19
CA PHE A 16 -10.91 13.48 11.77
C PHE A 16 -9.50 12.99 11.42
N THR A 17 -8.52 13.28 12.28
CA THR A 17 -7.15 12.82 12.10
C THR A 17 -7.07 11.29 12.15
N VAL A 18 -7.72 10.66 13.13
CA VAL A 18 -7.79 9.19 13.24
C VAL A 18 -8.47 8.57 12.01
N TYR A 19 -9.57 9.16 11.54
CA TYR A 19 -10.26 8.71 10.34
C TYR A 19 -9.35 8.74 9.09
N LEU A 20 -8.62 9.84 8.88
CA LEU A 20 -7.70 9.97 7.76
C LEU A 20 -6.53 8.96 7.83
N ILE A 21 -5.97 8.74 9.03
CA ILE A 21 -4.91 7.75 9.24
C ILE A 21 -5.42 6.34 8.92
N ASN A 22 -6.61 5.97 9.38
CA ASN A 22 -7.14 4.65 9.11
C ASN A 22 -7.42 4.45 7.60
N LYS A 23 -7.93 5.48 6.94
CA LYS A 23 -8.17 5.47 5.49
C LYS A 23 -6.86 5.36 4.69
N SER A 24 -5.80 6.07 5.10
CA SER A 24 -4.50 5.99 4.44
C SER A 24 -3.83 4.64 4.68
N TYR A 25 -3.96 4.07 5.88
CA TYR A 25 -3.47 2.74 6.22
C TYR A 25 -4.17 1.64 5.39
N LEU A 26 -5.51 1.69 5.28
CA LEU A 26 -6.25 0.76 4.43
C LEU A 26 -5.87 0.89 2.96
N ARG A 27 -5.66 2.12 2.47
CA ARG A 27 -5.19 2.35 1.10
C ARG A 27 -3.76 1.83 0.89
N TRP A 28 -2.88 2.01 1.86
CA TRP A 28 -1.52 1.43 1.85
C TRP A 28 -1.56 -0.09 1.83
N LEU A 29 -2.38 -0.70 2.68
CA LEU A 29 -2.61 -2.15 2.67
C LEU A 29 -3.15 -2.61 1.31
N HIS A 30 -4.13 -1.92 0.73
CA HIS A 30 -4.67 -2.28 -0.58
C HIS A 30 -3.67 -2.10 -1.72
N GLY A 31 -2.81 -1.08 -1.68
CA GLY A 31 -1.73 -0.88 -2.65
C GLY A 31 -0.55 -1.85 -2.46
N ASN A 32 -0.39 -2.41 -1.27
CA ASN A 32 0.66 -3.39 -0.95
C ASN A 32 0.15 -4.83 -0.85
N LYS A 33 -1.14 -5.09 -1.13
CA LYS A 33 -1.69 -6.44 -1.30
C LYS A 33 -1.00 -7.07 -2.53
N GLY A 34 0.09 -7.80 -2.29
CA GLY A 34 0.93 -8.40 -3.34
C GLY A 34 2.40 -7.94 -3.33
N LEU A 35 2.80 -7.05 -2.41
CA LEU A 35 4.21 -6.79 -2.09
C LEU A 35 4.53 -7.49 -0.77
N ASP A 36 4.69 -8.81 -0.82
CA ASP A 36 5.52 -9.49 0.18
C ASP A 36 6.93 -8.90 0.05
N LEU A 37 7.21 -7.90 0.89
CA LEU A 37 8.45 -7.10 0.93
C LEU A 37 9.72 -7.95 1.11
N HIS A 38 9.59 -9.25 1.31
CA HIS A 38 10.70 -10.18 1.48
C HIS A 38 11.21 -10.79 0.17
N SER A 39 10.40 -10.88 -0.88
CA SER A 39 10.81 -11.46 -2.16
C SER A 39 11.07 -10.35 -3.17
N LYS A 40 12.34 -9.89 -3.26
CA LYS A 40 12.78 -8.96 -4.31
C LYS A 40 12.69 -9.59 -5.72
N GLU A 41 12.54 -10.90 -5.78
CA GLU A 41 12.59 -11.71 -6.99
C GLU A 41 11.35 -12.61 -7.06
N VAL A 42 10.78 -12.74 -8.26
CA VAL A 42 9.68 -13.62 -8.60
C VAL A 42 10.14 -14.57 -9.70
N GLU A 43 9.80 -15.84 -9.58
CA GLU A 43 10.11 -16.85 -10.58
C GLU A 43 9.15 -16.74 -11.77
N CYS A 44 9.69 -16.63 -12.99
CA CYS A 44 8.87 -16.59 -14.19
C CYS A 44 8.22 -17.97 -14.44
N PRO A 45 6.91 -18.06 -14.68
CA PRO A 45 6.22 -19.34 -14.86
C PRO A 45 6.67 -20.09 -16.14
N ASN A 46 7.21 -19.38 -17.13
CA ASN A 46 7.61 -19.97 -18.41
C ASN A 46 9.05 -20.51 -18.37
N CYS A 47 10.01 -19.71 -17.89
CA CYS A 47 11.43 -20.08 -17.90
C CYS A 47 12.03 -20.41 -16.54
N ARG A 48 11.25 -20.32 -15.45
CA ARG A 48 11.70 -20.52 -14.07
C ARG A 48 12.88 -19.65 -13.62
N ARG A 49 13.14 -18.56 -14.35
CA ARG A 49 14.16 -17.59 -13.94
C ARG A 49 13.61 -16.58 -12.96
N LEU A 50 14.47 -16.22 -12.02
CA LEU A 50 14.24 -15.14 -11.07
C LEU A 50 14.27 -13.79 -11.80
N THR A 51 13.18 -13.04 -11.70
CA THR A 51 13.00 -11.70 -12.26
C THR A 51 12.72 -10.73 -11.13
N LYS A 52 13.22 -9.49 -11.22
CA LYS A 52 12.94 -8.46 -10.20
C LYS A 52 11.44 -8.17 -10.13
N ARG A 53 10.88 -8.23 -8.91
CA ARG A 53 9.44 -7.99 -8.68
C ARG A 53 9.11 -6.53 -9.01
N GLN A 54 8.30 -6.31 -10.05
CA GLN A 54 7.74 -5.00 -10.38
C GLN A 54 6.41 -4.76 -9.63
N LYS A 55 6.08 -3.49 -9.36
CA LYS A 55 4.90 -3.09 -8.57
C LYS A 55 3.56 -3.24 -9.30
N THR A 56 3.58 -3.28 -10.63
CA THR A 56 2.36 -3.13 -11.45
C THR A 56 2.16 -4.27 -12.44
N ALA A 57 3.21 -4.66 -13.19
CA ALA A 57 3.18 -5.77 -14.12
C ALA A 57 4.52 -6.50 -14.07
N GLN A 58 4.54 -7.83 -13.86
CA GLN A 58 5.79 -8.57 -14.00
C GLN A 58 6.05 -8.78 -15.48
N GLU A 59 7.27 -8.49 -15.90
CA GLU A 59 7.73 -8.83 -17.25
C GLU A 59 9.04 -9.58 -17.11
N CYS A 60 9.12 -10.78 -17.68
CA CYS A 60 10.35 -11.55 -17.67
C CYS A 60 11.32 -11.00 -18.72
N SER A 61 12.49 -10.53 -18.31
CA SER A 61 13.53 -10.02 -19.24
C SER A 61 14.09 -11.06 -20.22
N HIS A 62 13.86 -12.34 -19.94
CA HIS A 62 14.35 -13.44 -20.78
C HIS A 62 13.29 -13.95 -21.76
N CYS A 63 12.03 -14.00 -21.33
CA CYS A 63 10.93 -14.44 -22.19
C CYS A 63 10.27 -13.27 -22.93
N TYR A 64 10.50 -12.03 -22.49
CA TYR A 64 9.78 -10.83 -22.95
C TYR A 64 8.25 -11.03 -22.88
N THR A 65 7.80 -11.76 -21.86
CA THR A 65 6.38 -12.06 -21.61
C THR A 65 5.96 -11.49 -20.27
N SER A 66 4.80 -10.84 -20.26
CA SER A 66 4.12 -10.37 -19.04
C SER A 66 3.42 -11.52 -18.31
N PHE A 67 3.42 -11.50 -16.98
CA PHE A 67 2.70 -12.46 -16.14
C PHE A 67 2.28 -11.86 -14.79
#